data_AF-X0T8Y1-F1
#
_entry.id   AF-X0T8Y1-F1
#
_cell.length_a   1.000
_cell.length_b   1.000
_cell.length_c   1.000
_cell.angle_alpha   90.00
_cell.angle_beta   90.00
_cell.angle_gamma   90.00
#
_symmetry.space_group_name_H-M   'P 1'
#
loop_
_entity.id
_entity.type
_entity.pdbx_description
1 polymer ?
#
loop_
_entity_poly.entity_id
_entity_poly.type
_entity_poly.pdbx_seq_one_letter_code
_entity_poly.pdbx_strand_id
1 'polypeptide(L)'
;MEAQIIPVNFDELADEIKTIYVETRFNAEWSLLEGYHAIGKLLHNYKEQTGMTHRELCAGVGQAINKKSTSLFYAMKFYERFNDINMLPEGKNVSWRGVCHKYLTAPKAEPPTVKGVTFLKDKPFNSVEQERGSKNLDKPMCFLHPDRKAVYHHFPRTKGAGGTKLLPLCGECHGEAHSNPYVYWCGRLWENRYALFNAVIEESEIK
;
A
#
# COMPACT_ATOMS: atom_id res chain seq x y z
N MET A 1 -29.80 -52.09 1.33
CA MET A 1 -29.69 -50.85 2.10
C MET A 1 -29.96 -49.71 1.13
N GLU A 2 -31.15 -49.12 1.18
CA GLU A 2 -31.48 -47.96 0.35
C GLU A 2 -30.88 -46.71 0.99
N ALA A 3 -30.17 -45.90 0.20
CA ALA A 3 -29.59 -44.65 0.67
C ALA A 3 -30.69 -43.58 0.79
N GLN A 4 -30.86 -43.02 1.98
CA GLN A 4 -31.80 -41.93 2.22
C GLN A 4 -31.19 -40.62 1.71
N ILE A 5 -31.85 -39.97 0.74
CA ILE A 5 -31.44 -38.64 0.24
C ILE A 5 -32.04 -37.58 1.16
N ILE A 6 -31.19 -36.86 1.89
CA ILE A 6 -31.59 -35.74 2.74
C ILE A 6 -31.64 -34.48 1.87
N PRO A 7 -32.79 -33.77 1.78
CA PRO A 7 -32.86 -32.50 1.07
C PRO A 7 -32.00 -31.46 1.80
N VAL A 8 -31.15 -30.76 1.06
CA VAL A 8 -30.27 -29.72 1.60
C VAL A 8 -31.02 -28.39 1.64
N ASN A 9 -31.05 -27.75 2.82
CA ASN A 9 -31.46 -26.36 2.95
C ASN A 9 -30.27 -25.45 2.65
N PHE A 10 -30.28 -24.81 1.47
CA PHE A 10 -29.15 -23.97 1.04
C PHE A 10 -29.00 -22.69 1.87
N ASP A 11 -30.08 -22.15 2.44
CA ASP A 11 -30.01 -20.92 3.23
C ASP A 11 -29.33 -21.18 4.59
N GLU A 12 -29.69 -22.27 5.27
CA GLU A 12 -29.03 -22.70 6.51
C GLU A 12 -27.53 -22.98 6.28
N LEU A 13 -27.20 -23.72 5.22
CA LEU A 13 -25.81 -23.98 4.86
C LEU A 13 -25.03 -22.69 4.55
N ALA A 14 -25.65 -21.74 3.85
CA ALA A 14 -25.03 -20.46 3.54
C ALA A 14 -24.76 -19.64 4.82
N ASP A 15 -25.67 -19.65 5.78
CA ASP A 15 -25.50 -18.95 7.05
C ASP A 15 -24.45 -19.61 7.96
N GLU A 16 -24.36 -20.94 7.97
CA GLU A 16 -23.28 -21.67 8.63
C GLU A 16 -21.91 -21.33 8.03
N ILE A 17 -21.79 -21.34 6.70
CA ILE A 17 -20.53 -20.98 6.01
C ILE A 17 -20.13 -19.53 6.32
N LYS A 18 -21.08 -18.59 6.31
CA LYS A 18 -20.81 -17.19 6.70
C LYS A 18 -20.31 -17.11 8.12
N THR A 19 -20.92 -17.86 9.05
CA THR A 19 -20.52 -17.90 10.45
C THR A 19 -19.10 -18.41 10.61
N ILE A 20 -18.77 -19.56 10.01
CA ILE A 20 -17.42 -20.14 10.00
C ILE A 20 -16.41 -19.14 9.43
N TYR A 21 -16.76 -18.47 8.34
CA TYR A 21 -15.88 -17.50 7.69
C TYR A 21 -15.57 -16.31 8.61
N VAL A 22 -16.60 -15.75 9.24
CA VAL A 22 -16.49 -14.60 10.15
C VAL A 22 -15.66 -14.96 11.38
N GLU A 23 -15.93 -16.09 12.02
CA GLU A 23 -15.17 -16.57 13.19
C GLU A 23 -13.70 -16.84 12.84
N THR A 24 -13.44 -17.53 11.72
CA THR A 24 -12.09 -17.82 11.24
C THR A 24 -11.28 -16.54 11.05
N ARG A 25 -11.90 -15.53 10.41
CA ARG A 25 -11.28 -14.22 10.21
C ARG A 25 -10.98 -13.51 11.53
N PHE A 26 -11.93 -13.50 12.47
CA PHE A 26 -11.72 -12.87 13.78
C PHE A 26 -10.60 -13.55 14.57
N ASN A 27 -10.55 -14.88 14.55
CA ASN A 27 -9.48 -15.63 15.21
C ASN A 27 -8.11 -15.32 14.59
N ALA A 28 -8.02 -15.28 13.25
CA ALA A 28 -6.77 -14.93 12.57
C ALA A 28 -6.27 -13.51 12.90
N GLU A 29 -7.18 -12.52 12.91
CA GLU A 29 -6.83 -11.14 13.28
C GLU A 29 -6.42 -11.04 14.75
N TRP A 30 -7.12 -11.74 15.66
CA TRP A 30 -6.77 -11.72 17.08
C TRP A 30 -5.41 -12.36 17.35
N SER A 31 -5.14 -13.54 16.77
CA SER A 31 -3.83 -14.19 16.87
C SER A 31 -2.70 -13.32 16.33
N LEU A 32 -2.97 -12.52 15.29
CA LEU A 32 -2.00 -11.55 14.77
C LEU A 32 -1.71 -10.45 15.81
N LEU A 33 -2.73 -9.91 16.48
CA LEU A 33 -2.56 -8.92 17.54
C LEU A 33 -1.79 -9.49 18.74
N GLU A 34 -2.13 -10.70 19.18
CA GLU A 34 -1.40 -11.41 20.25
C GLU A 34 0.08 -11.58 19.90
N GLY A 35 0.37 -11.98 18.65
CA GLY A 35 1.73 -12.08 18.15
C GLY A 35 2.49 -10.75 18.21
N TYR A 36 1.90 -9.66 17.72
CA TYR A 36 2.54 -8.35 17.79
C TYR A 36 2.71 -7.83 19.22
N HIS A 37 1.73 -8.09 20.10
CA HIS A 37 1.82 -7.73 21.51
C HIS A 37 2.97 -8.45 22.20
N ALA A 38 3.09 -9.76 22.00
CA ALA A 38 4.17 -10.57 22.56
C ALA A 38 5.55 -10.13 22.05
N ILE A 39 5.68 -9.83 20.75
CA ILE A 39 6.90 -9.26 20.17
C ILE A 39 7.22 -7.91 20.83
N GLY A 40 6.22 -7.05 20.98
CA GLY A 40 6.35 -5.75 21.65
C GLY A 40 6.88 -5.88 23.08
N LYS A 41 6.30 -6.79 23.87
CA LYS A 41 6.73 -7.12 25.23
C LYS A 41 8.19 -7.58 25.28
N LEU A 42 8.58 -8.48 24.39
CA LEU A 42 9.94 -9.00 24.34
C LEU A 42 10.95 -7.89 24.02
N LEU A 43 10.68 -7.09 22.99
CA LEU A 43 11.54 -5.98 22.59
C LEU A 43 11.61 -4.89 23.67
N HIS A 44 10.49 -4.59 24.34
CA HIS A 44 10.48 -3.63 25.44
C HIS A 44 11.35 -4.09 26.60
N ASN A 45 11.23 -5.36 27.03
CA ASN A 45 12.07 -5.90 28.09
C ASN A 45 13.56 -5.88 27.72
N TYR A 46 13.90 -6.25 26.48
CA TYR A 46 15.28 -6.23 26.02
C TYR A 46 15.84 -4.80 25.94
N LYS A 47 15.02 -3.83 25.54
CA LYS A 47 15.37 -2.41 25.57
C LYS A 47 15.71 -1.96 26.99
N GLU A 48 14.88 -2.29 27.99
CA GLU A 48 15.14 -1.91 29.39
C GLU A 48 16.41 -2.57 29.95
N GLN A 49 16.76 -3.78 29.50
CA GLN A 49 17.98 -4.47 29.90
C GLN A 49 19.26 -3.90 29.28
N THR A 50 19.17 -3.40 28.04
CA THR A 50 20.35 -2.97 27.26
C THR A 50 20.54 -1.46 27.20
N GLY A 51 19.50 -0.68 27.49
CA GLY A 51 19.52 0.78 27.33
C GLY A 51 19.50 1.26 25.88
N MET A 52 19.31 0.37 24.90
CA MET A 52 19.24 0.74 23.48
C MET A 52 18.05 1.68 23.18
N THR A 53 18.15 2.48 22.12
CA THR A 53 17.00 3.22 21.61
C THR A 53 16.05 2.29 20.85
N HIS A 54 14.77 2.66 20.73
CA HIS A 54 13.81 1.92 19.89
C HIS A 54 14.32 1.74 18.45
N ARG A 55 14.97 2.76 17.91
CA ARG A 55 15.47 2.78 16.53
C ARG A 55 16.55 1.73 16.31
N GLU A 56 17.55 1.68 17.19
CA GLU A 56 18.67 0.75 17.09
C GLU A 56 18.19 -0.69 17.23
N LEU A 57 17.39 -0.97 18.26
CA LEU A 57 16.87 -2.31 18.52
C LEU A 57 15.99 -2.80 17.37
N CYS A 58 15.03 -1.99 16.90
CA CYS A 58 14.14 -2.38 15.81
C CYS A 58 14.89 -2.54 14.47
N ALA A 59 15.93 -1.75 14.22
CA ALA A 59 16.75 -1.89 13.01
C ALA A 59 17.56 -3.19 13.04
N GLY A 60 18.26 -3.47 14.14
CA GLY A 60 19.09 -4.67 14.28
C GLY A 60 18.26 -5.95 14.23
N VAL A 61 17.18 -6.02 15.01
CA VAL A 61 16.27 -7.18 14.97
C VAL A 61 15.61 -7.32 13.61
N GLY A 62 15.13 -6.22 13.03
CA GLY A 62 14.48 -6.21 11.72
C GLY A 62 15.38 -6.75 10.62
N GLN A 63 16.66 -6.36 10.61
CA GLN A 63 17.66 -6.91 9.70
C GLN A 63 17.87 -8.41 9.91
N ALA A 64 18.00 -8.86 11.15
CA ALA A 64 18.25 -10.26 11.49
C ALA A 64 17.11 -11.21 11.05
N ILE A 65 15.84 -10.77 11.13
CA ILE A 65 14.67 -11.61 10.78
C ILE A 65 14.04 -11.26 9.43
N ASN A 66 14.70 -10.41 8.63
CA ASN A 66 14.19 -9.90 7.36
C ASN A 66 12.77 -9.30 7.47
N LYS A 67 12.57 -8.41 8.45
CA LYS A 67 11.32 -7.66 8.66
C LYS A 67 11.57 -6.17 8.71
N LYS A 68 10.54 -5.39 8.35
CA LYS A 68 10.60 -3.93 8.41
C LYS A 68 10.70 -3.46 9.86
N SER A 69 11.71 -2.64 10.16
CA SER A 69 11.93 -2.04 11.48
C SER A 69 10.70 -1.26 11.97
N THR A 70 9.95 -0.63 11.07
CA THR A 70 8.70 0.07 11.39
C THR A 70 7.65 -0.84 12.03
N SER A 71 7.53 -2.09 11.58
CA SER A 71 6.55 -3.02 12.15
C SER A 71 6.92 -3.40 13.58
N LEU A 72 8.22 -3.60 13.86
CA LEU A 72 8.72 -3.88 15.21
C LEU A 72 8.57 -2.67 16.14
N PHE A 73 8.80 -1.46 15.61
CA PHE A 73 8.56 -0.22 16.34
C PHE A 73 7.10 -0.10 16.79
N TYR A 74 6.14 -0.36 15.91
CA TYR A 74 4.73 -0.34 16.28
C TYR A 74 4.35 -1.46 17.24
N ALA A 75 4.97 -2.64 17.15
CA ALA A 75 4.78 -3.70 18.13
C ALA A 75 5.20 -3.25 19.54
N MET A 76 6.37 -2.61 19.68
CA MET A 76 6.80 -2.03 20.96
C MET A 76 5.83 -0.97 21.47
N LYS A 77 5.42 -0.04 20.61
CA LYS A 77 4.44 1.00 20.97
C LYS A 77 3.09 0.42 21.37
N PHE A 78 2.69 -0.69 20.76
CA PHE A 78 1.47 -1.39 21.09
C PHE A 78 1.50 -1.93 22.53
N TYR A 79 2.59 -2.62 22.91
CA TYR A 79 2.79 -3.08 24.28
C TYR A 79 2.88 -1.93 25.29
N GLU A 80 3.64 -0.88 24.98
CA GLU A 80 3.76 0.31 25.84
C GLU A 80 2.41 1.00 26.10
N ARG A 81 1.51 0.97 25.11
CA ARG A 81 0.18 1.56 25.23
C ARG A 81 -0.81 0.65 25.95
N PHE A 82 -0.71 -0.65 25.73
CA PHE A 82 -1.59 -1.67 26.28
C PHE A 82 -0.73 -2.79 26.87
N ASN A 83 -0.38 -2.70 28.16
CA ASN A 83 0.43 -3.73 28.83
C ASN A 83 -0.25 -5.11 28.82
N ASP A 84 -1.59 -5.11 28.80
CA ASP A 84 -2.43 -6.28 28.56
C ASP A 84 -3.25 -6.05 27.28
N ILE A 85 -3.23 -7.02 26.38
CA ILE A 85 -3.98 -6.98 25.11
C ILE A 85 -5.49 -6.87 25.33
N ASN A 86 -5.99 -7.37 26.47
CA ASN A 86 -7.41 -7.28 26.82
C ASN A 86 -7.86 -5.85 27.17
N MET A 87 -6.92 -4.89 27.28
CA MET A 87 -7.22 -3.47 27.46
C MET A 87 -7.59 -2.75 26.14
N LEU A 88 -7.59 -3.45 25.00
CA LEU A 88 -8.05 -2.90 23.73
C LEU A 88 -9.56 -2.60 23.78
N PRO A 89 -10.02 -1.35 23.55
CA PRO A 89 -11.43 -0.98 23.67
C PRO A 89 -12.36 -1.74 22.73
N GLU A 90 -11.86 -2.10 21.55
CA GLU A 90 -12.64 -2.78 20.49
C GLU A 90 -12.56 -4.31 20.61
N GLY A 91 -11.79 -4.83 21.57
CA GLY A 91 -11.55 -6.27 21.75
C GLY A 91 -11.11 -6.94 20.45
N LYS A 92 -11.75 -8.06 20.10
CA LYS A 92 -11.45 -8.85 18.89
C LYS A 92 -11.87 -8.20 17.57
N ASN A 93 -12.63 -7.11 17.60
CA ASN A 93 -13.17 -6.46 16.40
C ASN A 93 -12.27 -5.34 15.85
N VAL A 94 -10.95 -5.51 15.94
CA VAL A 94 -9.98 -4.55 15.39
C VAL A 94 -8.90 -5.30 14.61
N SER A 95 -8.51 -4.76 13.46
CA SER A 95 -7.37 -5.29 12.71
C SER A 95 -6.08 -4.62 13.16
N TRP A 96 -4.93 -5.26 12.92
CA TRP A 96 -3.62 -4.67 13.23
C TRP A 96 -3.43 -3.27 12.62
N ARG A 97 -3.89 -3.08 11.38
CA ARG A 97 -3.88 -1.77 10.72
C ARG A 97 -4.73 -0.74 11.47
N GLY A 98 -5.91 -1.16 11.93
CA GLY A 98 -6.79 -0.35 12.77
C GLY A 98 -6.07 0.08 14.05
N VAL A 99 -5.39 -0.85 14.72
CA VAL A 99 -4.63 -0.55 15.94
C VAL A 99 -3.55 0.51 15.68
N CYS A 100 -2.71 0.32 14.66
CA CYS A 100 -1.64 1.25 14.31
C CYS A 100 -2.17 2.67 14.02
N HIS A 101 -3.24 2.77 13.22
CA HIS A 101 -3.79 4.05 12.78
C HIS A 101 -4.61 4.76 13.86
N LYS A 102 -5.32 4.02 14.72
CA LYS A 102 -6.21 4.62 15.73
C LYS A 102 -5.48 4.92 17.04
N TYR A 103 -4.55 4.06 17.47
CA TYR A 103 -3.99 4.13 18.81
C TYR A 103 -2.49 4.47 18.87
N LEU A 104 -1.73 4.18 17.81
CA LEU A 104 -0.26 4.26 17.86
C LEU A 104 0.34 5.39 17.04
N THR A 105 -0.42 5.95 16.11
CA THR A 105 0.02 7.13 15.35
C THR A 105 -0.42 8.39 16.08
N ALA A 106 0.47 9.39 16.13
CA ALA A 106 0.11 10.69 16.68
C ALA A 106 -1.10 11.23 15.89
N PRO A 107 -2.06 11.89 16.55
CA PRO A 107 -3.15 12.54 15.84
C PRO A 107 -2.53 13.47 14.79
N LYS A 108 -2.95 13.30 13.54
CA LYS A 108 -2.55 14.23 12.48
C LYS A 108 -2.99 15.62 12.97
N ALA A 109 -2.02 16.51 13.18
CA ALA A 109 -2.34 17.91 13.42
C ALA A 109 -3.34 18.32 12.33
N GLU A 110 -4.48 18.86 12.74
CA GLU A 110 -5.44 19.39 11.77
C GLU A 110 -4.66 20.33 10.86
N PRO A 111 -4.73 20.15 9.53
CA PRO A 111 -4.10 21.11 8.63
C PRO A 111 -4.67 22.47 9.03
N PRO A 112 -3.81 23.51 9.17
CA PRO A 112 -4.28 24.82 9.60
C PRO A 112 -5.48 25.18 8.74
N THR A 113 -6.62 25.40 9.38
CA THR A 113 -7.83 25.86 8.69
C THR A 113 -7.54 27.28 8.23
N VAL A 114 -6.91 27.41 7.05
CA VAL A 114 -6.74 28.69 6.38
C VAL A 114 -8.14 29.12 5.93
N LYS A 115 -8.87 29.78 6.85
CA LYS A 115 -10.11 30.48 6.52
C LYS A 115 -9.76 31.55 5.49
N GLY A 116 -10.00 31.25 4.21
CA GLY A 116 -9.75 32.18 3.11
C GLY A 116 -9.19 31.57 1.84
N VAL A 117 -8.73 30.32 1.83
CA VAL A 117 -8.43 29.66 0.55
C VAL A 117 -9.73 29.09 0.00
N THR A 118 -10.42 29.89 -0.82
CA THR A 118 -11.30 29.34 -1.84
C THR A 118 -10.48 28.35 -2.63
N PHE A 119 -10.73 27.05 -2.45
CA PHE A 119 -10.33 26.06 -3.43
C PHE A 119 -10.83 26.61 -4.76
N LEU A 120 -9.90 27.02 -5.63
CA LEU A 120 -10.20 27.29 -7.01
C LEU A 120 -10.93 26.05 -7.48
N LYS A 121 -12.26 26.17 -7.64
CA LYS A 121 -13.09 25.14 -8.25
C LYS A 121 -12.31 24.67 -9.46
N ASP A 122 -12.05 23.37 -9.50
CA ASP A 122 -11.32 22.71 -10.56
C ASP A 122 -11.69 23.39 -11.88
N LYS A 123 -10.75 24.17 -12.42
CA LYS A 123 -10.89 24.58 -13.82
C LYS A 123 -11.00 23.26 -14.57
N PRO A 124 -12.02 23.07 -15.42
CA PRO A 124 -12.04 21.91 -16.29
C PRO A 124 -10.67 21.83 -16.96
N PHE A 125 -10.02 20.68 -16.82
CA PHE A 125 -8.72 20.40 -17.41
C PHE A 125 -8.91 20.43 -18.92
N ASN A 126 -8.87 21.63 -19.50
CA ASN A 126 -8.92 21.82 -20.94
C ASN A 126 -7.60 21.29 -21.50
N SER A 127 -7.72 20.13 -22.13
CA SER A 127 -6.68 19.25 -22.66
C SER A 127 -5.93 19.82 -23.87
N VAL A 128 -5.69 21.14 -23.96
CA VAL A 128 -5.17 21.75 -25.20
C VAL A 128 -4.00 22.74 -24.99
N GLU A 129 -3.68 23.17 -23.77
CA GLU A 129 -2.62 24.18 -23.55
C GLU A 129 -1.28 23.63 -23.02
N GLN A 130 -1.00 22.34 -23.20
CA GLN A 130 0.33 21.77 -22.92
C GLN A 130 1.19 21.56 -24.18
N GLU A 131 0.88 22.24 -25.29
CA GLU A 131 1.67 22.17 -26.53
C GLU A 131 2.47 23.43 -26.89
N ARG A 132 2.46 24.50 -26.06
CA ARG A 132 3.12 25.77 -26.45
C ARG A 132 4.35 26.19 -25.64
N GLY A 133 4.89 25.30 -24.80
CA GLY A 133 6.02 25.64 -23.90
C GLY A 133 7.38 24.99 -24.18
N SER A 134 7.49 23.98 -25.06
CA SER A 134 8.76 23.27 -25.27
C SER A 134 9.10 23.17 -26.76
N LYS A 135 9.56 24.29 -27.33
CA LYS A 135 10.28 24.28 -28.60
C LYS A 135 11.76 24.15 -28.26
N ASN A 136 12.27 22.91 -28.24
CA ASN A 136 13.70 22.49 -28.18
C ASN A 136 14.12 21.58 -27.01
N LEU A 137 13.25 20.74 -26.47
CA LEU A 137 13.73 19.52 -25.80
C LEU A 137 13.67 18.36 -26.80
N ASP A 138 14.77 17.63 -26.94
CA ASP A 138 14.85 16.41 -27.73
C ASP A 138 13.64 15.53 -27.39
N LYS A 139 12.86 15.19 -28.42
CA LYS A 139 11.66 14.37 -28.22
C LYS A 139 12.11 13.07 -27.54
N PRO A 140 11.44 12.66 -26.45
CA PRO A 140 11.85 11.45 -25.76
C PRO A 140 11.75 10.25 -26.71
N MET A 141 12.66 9.30 -26.56
CA MET A 141 12.59 8.02 -27.27
C MET A 141 11.64 7.08 -26.54
N CYS A 142 10.99 6.20 -27.29
CA CYS A 142 10.07 5.24 -26.70
C CYS A 142 10.81 4.28 -25.77
N PHE A 143 10.26 4.09 -24.58
CA PHE A 143 10.81 3.20 -23.57
C PHE A 143 11.00 1.76 -24.08
N LEU A 144 10.08 1.28 -24.93
CA LEU A 144 10.14 -0.06 -25.53
C LEU A 144 10.88 -0.09 -26.88
N HIS A 145 10.99 1.05 -27.56
CA HIS A 145 11.55 1.17 -28.90
C HIS A 145 12.49 2.38 -28.96
N PRO A 146 13.76 2.23 -28.52
CA PRO A 146 14.70 3.34 -28.33
C PRO A 146 15.03 4.12 -29.61
N ASP A 147 14.66 3.60 -30.77
CA ASP A 147 14.82 4.18 -32.11
C ASP A 147 13.58 4.97 -32.58
N ARG A 148 12.47 4.91 -31.82
CA ARG A 148 11.20 5.56 -32.19
C ARG A 148 10.91 6.78 -31.32
N LYS A 149 10.48 7.87 -31.95
CA LYS A 149 9.99 9.07 -31.26
C LYS A 149 8.76 8.74 -30.42
N ALA A 150 8.70 9.30 -29.23
CA ALA A 150 7.62 9.06 -28.28
C ALA A 150 6.80 10.30 -27.93
N VAL A 151 5.63 10.02 -27.39
CA VAL A 151 4.75 10.97 -26.68
C VAL A 151 4.57 10.43 -25.27
N TYR A 152 4.45 11.32 -24.30
CA TYR A 152 4.21 10.92 -22.92
C TYR A 152 2.80 10.33 -22.75
N HIS A 153 2.73 9.10 -22.25
CA HIS A 153 1.49 8.41 -21.89
C HIS A 153 1.32 8.42 -20.38
N HIS A 154 0.12 8.77 -19.90
CA HIS A 154 -0.21 8.68 -18.47
C HIS A 154 -0.44 7.24 -18.05
N PHE A 155 0.16 6.81 -16.94
CA PHE A 155 -0.24 5.53 -16.33
C PHE A 155 -1.73 5.55 -15.99
N PRO A 156 -2.49 4.47 -16.24
CA PRO A 156 -3.86 4.36 -15.77
C PRO A 156 -3.87 4.61 -14.26
N ARG A 157 -4.80 5.44 -13.78
CA ARG A 157 -4.98 5.67 -12.33
C ARG A 157 -5.45 4.36 -11.68
N THR A 158 -4.51 3.50 -11.30
CA THR A 158 -4.82 2.36 -10.44
C THR A 158 -4.96 2.87 -9.01
N LYS A 159 -5.99 2.42 -8.29
CA LYS A 159 -6.18 2.75 -6.88
C LYS A 159 -4.95 2.27 -6.09
N GLY A 160 -4.04 3.17 -5.76
CA GLY A 160 -2.86 2.87 -4.92
C GLY A 160 -1.50 3.27 -5.51
N ALA A 161 -1.39 3.53 -6.82
CA ALA A 161 -0.17 4.08 -7.40
C ALA A 161 -0.25 5.61 -7.38
N GLY A 162 0.22 6.22 -6.30
CA GLY A 162 0.14 7.66 -6.03
C GLY A 162 1.04 8.55 -6.89
N GLY A 163 0.98 8.45 -8.22
CA GLY A 163 1.68 9.39 -9.09
C GLY A 163 1.21 9.39 -10.53
N THR A 164 1.08 10.59 -11.11
CA THR A 164 1.04 10.85 -12.56
C THR A 164 2.41 10.60 -13.17
N LYS A 165 2.91 9.36 -13.10
CA LYS A 165 4.12 9.00 -13.83
C LYS A 165 3.80 8.97 -15.33
N LEU A 166 4.60 9.70 -16.08
CA LEU A 166 4.54 9.75 -17.54
C LEU A 166 5.55 8.75 -18.10
N LEU A 167 5.13 7.90 -19.02
CA LEU A 167 6.04 7.00 -19.74
C LEU A 167 6.12 7.43 -21.21
N PRO A 168 7.31 7.67 -21.78
CA PRO A 168 7.41 7.97 -23.21
C PRO A 168 7.13 6.70 -24.03
N LEU A 169 6.06 6.70 -24.81
CA LEU A 169 5.67 5.62 -25.71
C LEU A 169 5.61 6.11 -27.17
N CYS A 170 6.09 5.32 -28.12
CA CYS A 170 5.85 5.59 -29.55
C CYS A 170 4.36 5.45 -29.88
N GLY A 171 3.93 5.98 -31.04
CA GLY A 171 2.51 6.01 -31.40
C GLY A 171 1.81 4.64 -31.37
N GLU A 172 2.50 3.57 -31.79
CA GLU A 172 1.99 2.19 -31.73
C GLU A 172 1.77 1.73 -30.28
N CYS A 173 2.81 1.83 -29.44
CA CYS A 173 2.75 1.50 -28.02
C CYS A 173 1.71 2.33 -27.26
N HIS A 174 1.60 3.62 -27.58
CA HIS A 174 0.61 4.52 -27.02
C HIS A 174 -0.81 4.10 -27.41
N GLY A 175 -1.03 3.72 -28.67
CA GLY A 175 -2.29 3.19 -29.16
C GLY A 175 -2.69 1.88 -28.47
N GLU A 176 -1.75 0.94 -28.33
CA GLU A 176 -1.97 -0.33 -27.62
C GLU A 176 -2.32 -0.12 -26.14
N ALA A 177 -1.63 0.82 -25.48
CA ALA A 177 -1.89 1.16 -24.07
C ALA A 177 -3.32 1.69 -23.86
N HIS A 178 -3.90 2.39 -24.85
CA HIS A 178 -5.28 2.83 -24.83
C HIS A 178 -6.29 1.75 -25.23
N SER A 179 -5.96 0.91 -26.21
CA SER A 179 -6.90 -0.09 -26.73
C SER A 179 -7.05 -1.29 -25.80
N ASN A 180 -5.98 -1.70 -25.12
CA ASN A 180 -6.01 -2.82 -24.16
C ASN A 180 -5.07 -2.59 -22.97
N PRO A 181 -5.43 -1.70 -22.02
CA PRO A 181 -4.53 -1.30 -20.95
C PRO A 181 -4.13 -2.47 -20.04
N TYR A 182 -5.03 -3.42 -19.76
CA TYR A 182 -4.71 -4.52 -18.88
C TYR A 182 -3.65 -5.44 -19.48
N VAL A 183 -3.84 -5.90 -20.72
CA VAL A 183 -2.88 -6.78 -21.39
C VAL A 183 -1.56 -6.06 -21.65
N TYR A 184 -1.64 -4.80 -22.11
CA TYR A 184 -0.45 -4.00 -22.40
C TYR A 184 0.40 -3.81 -21.14
N TRP A 185 -0.19 -3.29 -20.05
CA TRP A 185 0.56 -3.01 -18.84
C TRP A 185 0.97 -4.30 -18.11
N CYS A 186 0.08 -5.30 -17.95
CA CYS A 186 0.46 -6.52 -17.24
C CYS A 186 1.55 -7.32 -17.98
N GLY A 187 1.47 -7.45 -19.31
CA GLY A 187 2.49 -8.15 -20.10
C GLY A 187 3.81 -7.38 -20.16
N ARG A 188 3.77 -6.11 -20.58
CA ARG A 188 4.99 -5.32 -20.81
C ARG A 188 5.69 -4.89 -19.52
N LEU A 189 4.96 -4.57 -18.44
CA LEU A 189 5.58 -4.30 -17.15
C LEU A 189 6.26 -5.54 -16.59
N TRP A 190 5.70 -6.73 -16.82
CA TRP A 190 6.29 -7.96 -16.31
C TRP A 190 7.60 -8.30 -17.02
N GLU A 191 7.62 -8.15 -18.35
CA GLU A 191 8.80 -8.34 -19.20
C GLU A 191 9.90 -7.32 -18.90
N ASN A 192 9.52 -6.07 -18.62
CA ASN A 192 10.47 -4.95 -18.46
C ASN A 192 10.60 -4.47 -17.02
N ARG A 193 10.18 -5.28 -16.03
CA ARG A 193 10.09 -4.86 -14.62
C ARG A 193 11.38 -4.25 -14.09
N TYR A 194 12.53 -4.83 -14.40
CA TYR A 194 13.82 -4.33 -13.91
C TYR A 194 14.24 -3.01 -14.57
N ALA A 195 13.98 -2.85 -15.87
CA ALA A 195 14.27 -1.61 -16.60
C ALA A 195 13.37 -0.45 -16.13
N LEU A 196 12.09 -0.72 -15.86
CA LEU A 196 11.15 0.26 -15.31
C LEU A 196 11.48 0.68 -13.89
N PHE A 197 11.91 -0.25 -13.03
CA PHE A 197 12.31 0.09 -11.67
C PHE A 197 13.61 0.91 -11.64
N ASN A 198 14.57 0.63 -12.53
CA ASN A 198 15.83 1.37 -12.59
C ASN A 198 15.67 2.77 -13.23
N ALA A 199 14.88 2.90 -14.30
CA ALA A 199 14.65 4.20 -14.96
C ALA A 199 13.88 5.20 -14.07
N VAL A 200 13.13 4.72 -13.08
CA VAL A 200 12.37 5.55 -12.14
C VAL A 200 13.23 6.05 -10.96
N ILE A 201 14.42 5.49 -10.74
CA ILE A 201 15.29 5.84 -9.60
C ILE A 201 16.19 7.05 -9.93
N GLU A 202 16.56 7.27 -11.19
CA GLU A 202 17.52 8.32 -11.58
C GLU A 202 16.96 9.76 -11.51
N GLU A 203 15.63 9.98 -11.56
CA GLU A 203 15.07 11.34 -11.40
C GLU A 203 15.10 11.85 -9.95
N SER A 204 15.42 10.99 -8.96
CA SER A 204 15.48 11.39 -7.55
C SER A 204 16.82 11.98 -7.10
N GLU A 205 17.84 11.98 -7.97
CA GLU A 205 19.18 12.51 -7.69
C GLU A 205 19.54 13.80 -8.46
N ILE A 206 18.61 14.36 -9.24
CA ILE A 206 18.77 15.72 -9.78
C ILE A 206 18.16 16.72 -8.79
N LYS A 207 19.00 17.17 -7.86
CA LYS A 207 18.83 18.42 -7.10
C LYS A 207 20.09 19.26 -7.21
#